data_AF-A0A2T0GYN7-F1
#
_entry.id   AF-A0A2T0GYN7-F1
#
_cell.length_a   1.000
_cell.length_b   1.000
_cell.length_c   1.000
_cell.angle_alpha   90.00
_cell.angle_beta   90.00
_cell.angle_gamma   90.00
#
_symmetry.space_group_name_H-M   'P 1'
#
loop_
_entity.id
_entity.type
_entity.pdbx_description
1 polymer ?
#
loop_
_entity_poly.entity_id
_entity_poly.type
_entity_poly.pdbx_seq_one_letter_code
_entity_poly.pdbx_strand_id
1 'polypeptide(L)'
;MPHPFTWVPAAEQRHVSRDPVPPPGMEFPDGVVVSTLCGREVTSATGELAWLWTTCPSCDDAAREIVGAPPRPEISSERGEHA
;
A
#
# COMPACT_ATOMS: atom_id res chain seq x y z
N MET A 1 8.17 -1.39 18.81
CA MET A 1 6.89 -2.07 18.51
C MET A 1 6.90 -2.37 17.02
N PRO A 2 6.71 -3.62 16.57
CA PRO A 2 6.53 -3.87 15.15
C PRO A 2 5.31 -3.07 14.68
N HIS A 3 5.42 -2.42 13.52
CA HIS A 3 4.30 -1.69 12.94
C HIS A 3 3.12 -2.66 12.72
N PRO A 4 1.85 -2.23 12.93
CA PRO A 4 0.70 -3.12 12.88
C PRO A 4 0.38 -3.66 11.47
N PHE A 5 1.10 -3.19 10.46
CA PHE A 5 1.02 -3.58 9.06
C PHE A 5 2.28 -3.13 8.31
N THR A 6 2.47 -3.64 7.09
CA THR A 6 3.56 -3.29 6.18
C THR A 6 3.01 -2.84 4.83
N TRP A 7 3.61 -1.81 4.26
CA TRP A 7 3.30 -1.37 2.89
C TRP A 7 3.98 -2.29 1.88
N VAL A 8 3.24 -2.67 0.84
CA VAL A 8 3.68 -3.62 -0.18
C VAL A 8 3.46 -3.01 -1.56
N PRO A 9 4.51 -2.52 -2.24
CA PRO A 9 4.41 -2.17 -3.64
C PRO A 9 4.05 -3.44 -4.44
N ALA A 10 2.97 -3.40 -5.19
CA ALA A 10 2.50 -4.50 -6.02
C ALA A 10 1.39 -4.00 -6.96
N ALA A 11 1.22 -4.64 -8.12
CA ALA A 11 0.11 -4.33 -9.04
C ALA A 11 -0.04 -2.80 -9.33
N GLU A 12 1.10 -2.14 -9.57
CA GLU A 12 1.20 -0.70 -9.89
C GLU A 12 0.68 0.25 -8.82
N GLN A 13 0.50 -0.24 -7.59
CA GLN A 13 0.06 0.52 -6.41
C GLN A 13 0.86 0.10 -5.17
N ARG A 14 0.75 0.87 -4.09
CA ARG A 14 1.22 0.45 -2.76
C ARG A 14 0.03 -0.04 -1.95
N HIS A 15 0.02 -1.33 -1.66
CA HIS A 15 -0.96 -2.01 -0.82
C HIS A 15 -0.50 -2.07 0.63
N VAL A 16 -1.38 -2.51 1.53
CA VAL A 16 -1.07 -2.75 2.93
C VAL A 16 -1.36 -4.20 3.25
N SER A 17 -0.44 -4.88 3.93
CA SER A 17 -0.59 -6.25 4.40
C SER A 17 -0.35 -6.35 5.90
N ARG A 18 -1.03 -7.31 6.55
CA ARG A 18 -0.76 -7.73 7.93
C ARG A 18 0.01 -9.05 8.00
N ASP A 19 0.35 -9.62 6.85
CA ASP A 19 1.12 -10.84 6.79
C ASP A 19 2.50 -10.61 7.44
N PRO A 20 3.08 -11.64 8.08
CA PRO A 20 4.39 -11.52 8.67
C PRO A 20 5.45 -11.29 7.59
N VAL A 21 6.25 -10.24 7.75
CA VAL A 21 7.40 -9.99 6.87
C VAL A 21 8.47 -11.06 7.13
N PRO A 22 8.97 -11.77 6.10
CA PRO A 22 10.05 -12.74 6.26
C PRO A 22 11.33 -12.11 6.85
N PRO A 23 11.96 -12.71 7.86
CA PRO A 23 13.25 -12.24 8.38
C PRO A 23 14.34 -12.24 7.29
N PRO A 24 15.32 -11.32 7.33
CA PRO A 24 15.53 -10.26 8.33
C PRO A 24 14.82 -8.94 7.98
N GLY A 25 13.86 -8.94 7.04
CA GLY A 25 13.35 -7.73 6.39
C GLY A 25 12.39 -6.89 7.23
N MET A 26 12.35 -5.60 6.91
CA MET A 26 11.29 -4.66 7.31
C MET A 26 10.23 -4.47 6.20
N GLU A 27 10.51 -5.03 5.01
CA GLU A 27 9.68 -5.01 3.81
C GLU A 27 9.63 -6.42 3.20
N PHE A 28 8.59 -6.70 2.41
CA PHE A 28 8.48 -7.98 1.72
C PHE A 28 9.54 -8.07 0.59
N PRO A 29 10.29 -9.19 0.48
CA PRO A 29 11.15 -9.44 -0.66
C PRO A 29 10.38 -9.42 -1.97
N ASP A 30 11.08 -9.22 -3.09
CA ASP A 30 10.48 -9.31 -4.43
C ASP A 30 9.83 -10.67 -4.69
N GLY A 31 8.69 -10.69 -5.39
CA GLY A 31 8.05 -11.92 -5.84
C GLY A 31 7.23 -12.67 -4.78
N VAL A 32 7.11 -12.13 -3.56
CA VAL A 32 6.34 -12.75 -2.47
C VAL A 32 4.86 -12.43 -2.63
N VAL A 33 4.01 -13.47 -2.59
CA VAL A 33 2.56 -13.28 -2.59
C VAL A 33 2.09 -12.93 -1.18
N VAL A 34 1.30 -11.87 -1.04
CA VAL A 34 0.74 -11.40 0.23
C VAL A 34 -0.75 -11.12 0.13
N SER A 35 -1.45 -11.30 1.23
CA SER A 35 -2.82 -10.87 1.44
C SER A 35 -2.87 -9.39 1.82
N THR A 36 -3.71 -8.61 1.14
CA THR A 36 -3.82 -7.16 1.37
C THR A 36 -5.10 -6.77 2.09
N LEU A 37 -5.11 -5.60 2.73
CA LEU A 37 -6.30 -5.07 3.40
C LEU A 37 -7.47 -4.75 2.46
N CYS A 38 -7.20 -4.56 1.16
CA CYS A 38 -8.26 -4.43 0.16
C CYS A 38 -8.82 -5.78 -0.33
N GLY A 39 -8.42 -6.90 0.31
CA GLY A 39 -8.93 -8.24 0.02
C GLY A 39 -8.30 -8.91 -1.20
N ARG A 40 -7.28 -8.29 -1.80
CA ARG A 40 -6.56 -8.85 -2.94
C ARG A 40 -5.32 -9.62 -2.48
N GLU A 41 -5.01 -10.72 -3.14
CA GLU A 41 -3.67 -11.31 -3.12
C GLU A 41 -2.82 -10.63 -4.20
N VAL A 42 -1.61 -10.20 -3.85
CA VAL A 42 -0.72 -9.49 -4.77
C VAL A 42 0.72 -9.99 -4.62
N THR A 43 1.47 -9.96 -5.71
CA THR A 43 2.91 -10.26 -5.71
C THR A 43 3.70 -8.98 -5.44
N SER A 44 4.48 -8.96 -4.37
CA SER A 44 5.36 -7.84 -4.02
C SER A 44 6.35 -7.55 -5.14
N ALA A 45 6.60 -6.26 -5.35
CA ALA A 45 7.57 -5.74 -6.27
C ALA A 45 8.58 -4.88 -5.51
N THR A 46 9.85 -5.07 -5.82
CA THR A 46 10.95 -4.21 -5.38
C THR A 46 11.55 -3.58 -6.63
N GLY A 47 11.64 -2.26 -6.66
CA GLY A 47 12.15 -1.55 -7.84
C GLY A 47 11.94 -0.05 -7.73
N GLU A 48 12.76 0.72 -8.45
CA GLU A 48 12.74 2.19 -8.36
C GLU A 48 11.36 2.79 -8.68
N LEU A 49 10.65 2.21 -9.67
CA LEU A 49 9.29 2.64 -10.02
C LEU A 49 8.25 2.26 -8.96
N ALA A 50 8.46 1.14 -8.26
CA ALA A 50 7.52 0.65 -7.25
C ALA A 50 7.38 1.64 -6.07
N TRP A 51 8.46 2.37 -5.78
CA TRP A 51 8.48 3.47 -4.80
C TRP A 51 7.71 4.71 -5.24
N LEU A 52 7.40 4.86 -6.53
CA LEU A 52 6.68 6.01 -7.08
C LEU A 52 5.17 5.76 -7.25
N TRP A 53 4.73 4.51 -7.13
CA TRP A 53 3.33 4.14 -7.31
C TRP A 53 2.41 4.80 -6.28
N THR A 54 1.17 5.07 -6.68
CA THR A 54 0.16 5.63 -5.79
C THR A 54 -0.24 4.61 -4.72
N THR A 55 -0.75 5.09 -3.59
CA THR A 55 -1.31 4.18 -2.57
C THR A 55 -2.65 3.64 -3.05
N CYS A 56 -2.89 2.35 -2.81
CA CYS A 56 -4.21 1.78 -3.00
C CYS A 56 -5.19 2.47 -2.02
N PRO A 57 -6.25 3.13 -2.51
CA PRO A 57 -7.10 3.96 -1.65
C PRO A 57 -7.77 3.14 -0.54
N SER A 58 -8.29 1.95 -0.85
CA SER A 58 -8.90 1.07 0.16
C SER A 58 -7.90 0.61 1.22
N CYS A 59 -6.64 0.38 0.85
CA CYS A 59 -5.59 0.03 1.82
C CYS A 59 -5.20 1.22 2.70
N ASP A 60 -5.13 2.43 2.12
CA ASP A 60 -4.83 3.66 2.88
C ASP A 60 -5.93 3.98 3.88
N ASP A 61 -7.20 3.86 3.50
CA ASP A 61 -8.33 4.07 4.41
C ASP A 61 -8.29 3.07 5.57
N ALA A 62 -8.09 1.78 5.28
CA ALA A 62 -7.98 0.75 6.30
C ALA A 62 -6.75 0.96 7.22
N ALA A 63 -5.60 1.34 6.66
CA ALA A 63 -4.40 1.63 7.44
C ALA A 63 -4.60 2.81 8.40
N ARG A 64 -5.29 3.87 7.95
CA ARG A 64 -5.64 5.03 8.78
C ARG A 64 -6.57 4.64 9.91
N GLU A 65 -7.60 3.84 9.64
CA GLU A 65 -8.52 3.32 10.64
C GLU A 65 -7.77 2.54 11.74
N ILE A 66 -6.84 1.67 11.34
CA ILE A 66 -6.04 0.84 12.27
C ILE A 66 -5.26 1.67 13.29
N VAL A 67 -4.74 2.83 12.87
CA VAL A 67 -3.92 3.70 13.72
C VAL A 67 -4.69 4.90 14.28
N GLY A 68 -5.99 5.01 14.02
CA GLY A 68 -6.80 6.16 14.42
C GLY A 68 -6.39 7.48 13.74
N ALA A 69 -5.81 7.43 12.55
CA ALA A 69 -5.47 8.61 11.78
C ALA A 69 -6.71 9.24 11.12
N PRO A 70 -6.69 10.55 10.80
CA PRO A 70 -7.74 11.17 10.02
C PRO A 70 -7.97 10.46 8.67
N PRO A 71 -9.19 10.48 8.12
CA PRO A 71 -9.49 9.90 6.82
C PRO A 71 -8.64 10.54 5.73
N ARG A 72 -8.46 9.83 4.61
CA ARG A 72 -7.72 10.36 3.46
C ARG A 72 -8.42 11.63 2.95
N PRO A 73 -7.69 12.73 2.70
CA PRO A 73 -8.27 13.91 2.06
C PRO A 73 -8.77 13.54 0.66
N GLU A 74 -9.99 13.95 0.34
CA GLU A 74 -10.52 13.81 -1.01
C GLU A 74 -9.74 14.73 -1.94
N ILE A 75 -9.00 14.16 -2.89
CA ILE A 75 -8.32 14.94 -3.91
C ILE A 75 -9.37 15.25 -4.98
N SER A 76 -9.96 16.45 -4.94
CA SER A 76 -10.87 16.91 -5.98
C SER A 76 -10.14 16.93 -7.32
N SER A 77 -10.57 16.08 -8.26
CA SER A 77 -10.02 16.04 -9.61
C SER A 77 -10.59 17.21 -10.40
N GLU A 78 -10.08 18.41 -10.17
CA GLU A 78 -10.24 19.51 -11.12
C GLU A 78 -9.37 19.19 -12.33
N ARG A 79 -9.95 18.43 -13.26
CA ARG A 79 -9.43 18.31 -14.62
C ARG A 79 -9.45 19.70 -15.22
N GLY A 80 -8.28 20.33 -15.31
CA GLY A 80 -8.05 21.47 -16.21
C GLY A 80 -8.29 21.00 -17.64
N GLU A 81 -9.49 21.25 -18.14
CA GLU A 81 -9.82 21.24 -19.56
C GLU A 81 -9.07 22.42 -20.20
N HIS A 82 -7.88 22.16 -20.73
CA HIS A 82 -7.23 23.10 -21.63
C HIS A 82 -7.80 22.88 -23.03
N ALA A 83 -8.73 23.78 -23.37
CA ALA A 83 -9.25 24.02 -24.71
C ALA A 83 -8.14 24.44 -25.70
#